data_AF-A0A418T6C1-F1
#
_entry.id   AF-A0A418T6C1-F1
#
_cell.length_a   1.000
_cell.length_b   1.000
_cell.length_c   1.000
_cell.angle_alpha   90.00
_cell.angle_beta   90.00
_cell.angle_gamma   90.00
#
_symmetry.space_group_name_H-M   'P 1'
#
loop_
_entity.id
_entity.type
_entity.pdbx_description
1 polymer ?
#
loop_
_entity_poly.entity_id
_entity_poly.type
_entity_poly.pdbx_seq_one_letter_code
_entity_poly.pdbx_strand_id
1 'polypeptide(L)'
;MELSISHGFVELNEFTLFDVNAGSVWGVIGGIATVVAGVAGVVGGAALFAAPEPTMATKYAGAASIGLGVGAIAAGVSQIASNLK
;
A
#
# COMPACT_ATOMS: atom_id res chain seq x y z
N MET A 1 -37.42 -24.38 9.28
CA MET A 1 -36.06 -24.83 9.60
C MET A 1 -35.29 -23.57 9.96
N GLU A 2 -35.18 -23.27 11.26
CA GLU A 2 -34.50 -22.05 11.73
C GLU A 2 -32.99 -22.24 11.59
N LEU A 3 -32.36 -21.37 10.80
CA LEU A 3 -30.90 -21.24 10.77
C LEU A 3 -30.48 -20.53 12.07
N SER A 4 -30.21 -21.32 13.10
CA SER A 4 -29.52 -20.86 14.30
C SER A 4 -28.07 -20.55 13.93
N ILE A 5 -27.76 -19.27 13.72
CA ILE A 5 -26.38 -18.78 13.69
C ILE A 5 -25.93 -18.75 15.14
N SER A 6 -25.18 -19.78 15.54
CA SER A 6 -24.48 -19.82 16.82
C SER A 6 -23.47 -18.68 16.84
N HIS A 7 -23.80 -17.57 17.51
CA HIS A 7 -22.86 -16.52 17.84
C HIS A 7 -21.98 -16.98 19.01
N GLY A 8 -21.11 -17.96 18.75
CA GLY A 8 -19.98 -18.24 19.63
C GLY A 8 -19.00 -17.09 19.49
N PHE A 9 -19.06 -16.11 20.40
CA PHE A 9 -17.93 -15.22 20.60
C PHE A 9 -16.73 -16.08 20.97
N VAL A 10 -15.82 -16.30 20.03
CA VAL A 10 -14.51 -16.86 20.34
C VAL A 10 -13.83 -15.83 21.23
N GLU A 11 -13.65 -16.16 22.51
CA GLU A 11 -12.86 -15.33 23.42
C GLU A 11 -11.45 -15.20 22.84
N LEU A 12 -11.11 -13.99 22.39
CA LEU A 12 -9.76 -13.65 21.99
C LEU A 12 -8.88 -13.70 23.23
N ASN A 13 -7.99 -14.68 23.30
CA ASN A 13 -6.96 -14.71 24.33
C ASN A 13 -5.89 -13.64 24.03
N GLU A 14 -5.08 -13.28 25.03
CA GLU A 14 -4.02 -12.27 24.87
C GLU A 14 -3.06 -12.57 23.70
N PHE A 15 -2.82 -13.85 23.42
CA PHE A 15 -1.97 -14.29 22.32
C PHE A 15 -2.55 -13.91 20.95
N THR A 16 -3.84 -14.17 20.72
CA THR A 16 -4.53 -13.79 19.48
C THR A 16 -4.69 -12.27 19.35
N LEU A 17 -4.86 -11.55 20.46
CA LEU A 17 -4.81 -10.07 20.47
C LEU A 17 -3.42 -9.54 20.07
N PHE A 18 -2.35 -10.20 20.51
CA PHE A 18 -0.98 -9.82 20.15
C PHE A 18 -0.70 -10.05 18.66
N ASP A 19 -1.16 -11.16 18.09
CA ASP A 19 -1.01 -11.44 16.65
C ASP A 19 -1.80 -10.45 15.78
N VAL A 20 -3.01 -10.08 16.19
CA VAL A 20 -3.79 -9.04 15.50
C VAL A 20 -3.07 -7.69 15.54
N ASN A 21 -2.50 -7.33 16.70
CA ASN A 21 -1.73 -6.11 16.85
C ASN A 21 -0.44 -6.13 16.00
N ALA A 22 0.29 -7.24 15.99
CA ALA A 22 1.47 -7.43 15.14
C ALA A 22 1.10 -7.30 13.66
N GLY A 23 -0.02 -7.90 13.23
CA GLY A 23 -0.57 -7.75 11.89
C GLY A 23 -0.83 -6.29 11.52
N SER A 24 -1.39 -5.51 12.45
CA SER A 24 -1.62 -4.07 12.29
C SER A 24 -0.30 -3.30 12.10
N VAL A 25 0.72 -3.58 12.93
CA VAL A 25 2.05 -2.94 12.82
C VAL A 25 2.70 -3.25 11.47
N TRP A 26 2.70 -4.52 11.05
CA TRP A 26 3.23 -4.92 9.74
C TRP A 26 2.42 -4.34 8.58
N GLY A 27 1.11 -4.18 8.77
CA GLY A 27 0.21 -3.49 7.83
C GLY A 27 0.62 -2.04 7.62
N VAL A 28 0.91 -1.30 8.69
CA VAL A 28 1.40 0.08 8.64
C VAL A 28 2.78 0.15 7.98
N ILE A 29 3.73 -0.70 8.37
CA ILE A 29 5.09 -0.74 7.79
C ILE A 29 5.02 -1.04 6.28
N GLY A 30 4.21 -2.02 5.86
CA GLY A 30 4.01 -2.35 4.46
C GLY A 30 3.38 -1.19 3.67
N GLY A 31 2.42 -0.48 4.27
CA GLY A 31 1.84 0.71 3.67
C GLY A 31 2.86 1.84 3.50
N ILE A 32 3.71 2.10 4.50
CA ILE A 32 4.81 3.08 4.38
C ILE A 32 5.79 2.70 3.27
N ALA A 33 6.20 1.42 3.22
CA ALA A 33 7.08 0.93 2.16
C ALA A 33 6.47 1.15 0.76
N THR A 34 5.16 0.93 0.63
CA THR A 34 4.41 1.16 -0.62
C THR A 34 4.37 2.64 -1.00
N VAL A 35 4.18 3.54 -0.03
CA VAL A 35 4.26 5.00 -0.27
C VAL A 35 5.65 5.38 -0.77
N VAL A 36 6.71 4.91 -0.11
CA VAL A 36 8.10 5.21 -0.50
C VAL A 36 8.41 4.70 -1.91
N ALA A 37 7.99 3.47 -2.23
CA ALA A 37 8.12 2.91 -3.58
C ALA A 37 7.35 3.75 -4.61
N GLY A 38 6.15 4.23 -4.26
CA GLY A 38 5.37 5.11 -5.11
C GLY A 38 6.05 6.45 -5.38
N VAL A 39 6.62 7.09 -4.34
CA VAL A 39 7.41 8.32 -4.49
C VAL A 39 8.62 8.10 -5.38
N ALA A 40 9.33 6.98 -5.22
CA ALA A 40 10.44 6.62 -6.10
C ALA A 40 9.99 6.45 -7.56
N GLY A 41 8.81 5.87 -7.79
CA GLY A 41 8.20 5.78 -9.12
C GLY A 41 7.90 7.15 -9.74
N VAL A 42 7.36 8.09 -8.96
CA VAL A 42 7.10 9.47 -9.43
C VAL A 42 8.40 10.19 -9.77
N VAL A 43 9.39 10.15 -8.88
CA VAL A 43 10.69 10.83 -9.08
C VAL A 43 11.46 10.19 -10.23
N GLY A 44 11.49 8.86 -10.31
CA GLY A 44 12.12 8.13 -11.42
C GLY A 44 11.43 8.44 -12.76
N GLY A 45 10.11 8.52 -12.77
CA GLY A 45 9.36 8.92 -13.96
C GLY A 45 9.65 10.35 -14.39
N ALA A 46 9.73 11.30 -13.45
CA ALA A 46 10.12 12.67 -13.74
C ALA A 46 11.56 12.75 -14.29
N ALA A 47 12.49 11.96 -13.74
CA ALA A 47 13.86 11.89 -14.21
C ALA A 47 13.96 11.38 -15.66
N LEU A 48 13.08 10.48 -16.09
CA LEU A 48 13.03 10.02 -17.48
C LEU A 48 12.65 11.13 -18.48
N PHE A 49 11.87 12.14 -18.05
CA PHE A 49 11.62 13.32 -18.89
C PHE A 49 12.83 14.26 -18.96
N ALA A 50 13.68 14.25 -17.94
CA ALA A 50 14.88 15.08 -17.86
C ALA A 50 16.14 14.38 -18.41
N ALA A 51 16.03 13.13 -18.86
CA ALA A 51 17.14 12.39 -19.45
C ALA A 51 17.66 13.11 -20.72
N PRO A 52 18.98 13.14 -20.96
CA PRO A 52 19.51 13.64 -22.23
C PRO A 52 18.89 12.87 -23.39
N GLU A 53 18.31 13.59 -24.35
CA GLU A 53 17.62 13.02 -25.52
C GLU A 53 16.44 12.09 -25.17
N PRO A 54 15.39 12.60 -24.52
CA PRO A 54 14.26 11.76 -24.13
C PRO A 54 13.47 11.34 -25.38
N THR A 55 13.60 10.06 -25.74
CA THR A 55 12.83 9.45 -26.82
C THR A 55 11.34 9.42 -26.48
N MET A 56 10.47 9.22 -27.48
CA MET A 56 9.03 9.06 -27.23
C MET A 56 8.73 7.90 -26.28
N ALA A 57 9.45 6.78 -26.39
CA ALA A 57 9.31 5.64 -25.49
C ALA A 57 9.65 6.01 -24.04
N THR A 58 10.73 6.76 -23.84
CA THR A 58 11.16 7.21 -22.50
C THR A 58 10.13 8.16 -21.86
N LYS A 59 9.47 9.00 -22.66
CA LYS A 59 8.39 9.88 -22.19
C LYS A 59 7.14 9.11 -21.78
N TYR A 60 6.72 8.10 -22.54
CA TYR A 60 5.58 7.26 -22.15
C TYR A 60 5.88 6.42 -20.91
N ALA A 61 7.10 5.88 -20.80
CA ALA A 61 7.56 5.19 -19.60
C ALA A 61 7.59 6.12 -18.37
N GLY A 62 8.03 7.38 -18.56
CA GLY A 62 7.98 8.42 -17.55
C GLY A 62 6.55 8.73 -17.09
N ALA A 63 5.62 8.96 -18.02
CA ALA A 63 4.23 9.22 -17.69
C ALA A 63 3.57 8.04 -16.96
N ALA A 64 3.81 6.82 -17.43
CA ALA A 64 3.29 5.60 -16.84
C ALA A 64 3.83 5.37 -15.42
N SER A 65 5.14 5.55 -15.21
CA SER A 65 5.76 5.41 -13.89
C SER A 65 5.28 6.46 -12.89
N ILE A 66 5.02 7.70 -13.33
CA ILE A 66 4.37 8.72 -12.48
C ILE A 66 2.95 8.26 -12.10
N GLY A 67 2.14 7.81 -13.06
CA GLY A 67 0.78 7.34 -12.80
C GLY A 67 0.74 6.17 -11.82
N LEU A 68 1.59 5.16 -12.02
CA LEU A 68 1.74 4.02 -11.13
C LEU A 68 2.25 4.45 -9.74
N GLY A 69 3.18 5.40 -9.69
CA GLY A 69 3.73 5.94 -8.44
C GLY A 69 2.67 6.64 -7.60
N VAL A 70 1.83 7.48 -8.21
CA VAL A 70 0.70 8.13 -7.53
C VAL A 70 -0.30 7.09 -7.01
N GLY A 71 -0.61 6.07 -7.83
CA GLY A 71 -1.48 4.97 -7.41
C GLY A 71 -0.93 4.19 -6.21
N ALA A 72 0.37 3.89 -6.21
CA ALA A 72 1.04 3.24 -5.09
C ALA A 72 1.03 4.09 -3.81
N ILE A 73 1.22 5.42 -3.92
CA ILE A 73 1.08 6.31 -2.77
C ILE A 73 -0.33 6.23 -2.17
N ALA A 74 -1.36 6.33 -3.01
CA ALA A 74 -2.75 6.24 -2.54
C ALA A 74 -3.06 4.88 -1.88
N ALA A 75 -2.60 3.78 -2.48
CA ALA A 75 -2.76 2.44 -1.92
C ALA A 75 -2.03 2.29 -0.57
N GLY A 76 -0.79 2.78 -0.47
CA GLY A 76 -0.02 2.74 0.77
C GLY A 76 -0.65 3.57 1.89
N VAL A 77 -1.18 4.76 1.58
CA VAL A 77 -1.93 5.58 2.55
C VAL A 77 -3.21 4.87 3.02
N SER A 78 -3.96 4.27 2.11
CA SER A 78 -5.16 3.48 2.45
C SER A 78 -4.84 2.29 3.36
N GLN A 79 -3.73 1.59 3.08
CA GLN A 79 -3.26 0.49 3.90
C GLN A 79 -2.86 0.96 5.30
N ILE A 80 -2.12 2.08 5.42
CA ILE A 80 -1.78 2.67 6.72
C ILE A 80 -3.06 3.03 7.49
N ALA A 81 -4.00 3.73 6.85
CA ALA A 81 -5.24 4.15 7.48
C ALA A 81 -6.09 2.97 7.97
N SER A 82 -6.06 1.84 7.25
CA SER A 82 -6.80 0.63 7.61
C SER A 82 -6.18 -0.15 8.78
N ASN A 83 -4.89 0.10 9.07
CA ASN A 83 -4.11 -0.59 10.10
C ASN A 83 -3.66 0.32 11.26
N LEU A 84 -3.99 1.62 11.22
CA LEU A 84 -3.97 2.50 12.37
C LEU A 84 -5.28 2.30 13.13
N LYS A 85 -5.26 1.43 14.14
CA LYS A 85 -6.34 1.25 15.12
C LYS A 85 -5.76 1.32 16.52
#